data_AF-A0A7C1J577-F1
#
_entry.id   AF-A0A7C1J577-F1
#
_cell.length_a   1.000
_cell.length_b   1.000
_cell.length_c   1.000
_cell.angle_alpha   90.00
_cell.angle_beta   90.00
_cell.angle_gamma   90.00
#
_symmetry.space_group_name_H-M   'P 1'
#
loop_
_entity.id
_entity.type
_entity.pdbx_description
1 polymer ?
#
loop_
_entity_poly.entity_id
_entity_poly.type
_entity_poly.pdbx_seq_one_letter_code
_entity_poly.pdbx_strand_id
1 'polypeptide(L)'
;MRRQENSLYWLIVCGCILLIGARVMAAPGGQIIDPFQELVFDTRADIELLAEQVFGGPNRPPGWTGNVSVESPSVVADLWVDNELLADQVFGTGVRPPDWFGATVINAPTLVRNVRHDLEATANAVYEVGVRPAEWRGSPTPYVVCSRITQNLLSMFSQFYNLQPETPESALNYCGTLEAEFEDDVLEIIFTAPDERGVQLVPADLIIGVRADLDRLTDQLLPTRPDGYIGERERGSETYYADILLDLETIANATIGAGVRPPGWAAAIPNNSGQAYLLLRRNLELLADATVGIGTRPGEWQGVSALDRCEVNVRGLVTLARINYQFTFDQIDVNAPDYCVQVYNLVNGFVENPPVLDVAEEDAEVRRFTAESDYAFSYLDVAATQYMGTMPPGISFRAVYRNYGESTMMFVTGQDFALYIDRRFTTMAETVFRSLPTFNGAEPVAFCEAYWCNGPGPTPTPTGSGPLLQVLFNTTPVAPPDTTQLQTQKQLIPWNYIRVTYVSDNAATRTAQVALELCAQPADATLTCEPANFVFDNSTGTNKPVISQFNGLSVFEFRYGYTQNLVIEAETRYATDIWISDPTIR
;
A
#
# COMPACT_ATOMS: atom_id res chain seq x y z
N MET A 1 27.23 12.87 78.01
CA MET A 1 28.00 12.59 76.77
C MET A 1 27.41 11.45 75.94
N ARG A 2 26.96 10.32 76.52
CA ARG A 2 26.34 9.20 75.75
C ARG A 2 25.02 9.47 74.99
N ARG A 3 24.34 10.60 75.21
CA ARG A 3 23.07 10.93 74.52
C ARG A 3 23.25 11.73 73.23
N GLN A 4 24.41 12.35 73.03
CA GLN A 4 24.70 13.14 71.81
C GLN A 4 25.24 12.28 70.66
N GLU A 5 25.91 11.16 70.95
CA GLU A 5 26.47 10.27 69.91
C GLU A 5 25.37 9.51 69.14
N ASN A 6 24.29 9.11 69.81
CA ASN A 6 23.18 8.41 69.14
C ASN A 6 22.39 9.31 68.18
N SER A 7 22.31 10.61 68.46
CA SER A 7 21.54 11.54 67.60
C SER A 7 22.27 11.83 66.29
N LEU A 8 23.61 11.84 66.32
CA LEU A 8 24.43 12.03 65.11
C LEU A 8 24.41 10.78 64.23
N TYR A 9 24.40 9.58 64.83
CA TYR A 9 24.32 8.33 64.08
C TYR A 9 22.98 8.18 63.34
N TRP A 10 21.86 8.55 63.98
CA TRP A 10 20.55 8.53 63.32
C TRP A 10 20.42 9.56 62.20
N LEU A 11 21.02 10.75 62.35
CA LEU A 11 21.03 11.76 61.28
C LEU A 11 21.87 11.33 60.08
N ILE A 12 23.00 10.64 60.31
CA ILE A 12 23.85 10.11 59.22
C ILE A 12 23.14 8.95 58.53
N VAL A 13 22.50 8.03 59.27
CA VAL A 13 21.74 6.91 58.68
C VAL A 13 20.52 7.41 57.91
N CYS A 14 19.75 8.37 58.43
CA CYS A 14 18.65 8.98 57.69
C CYS A 14 19.13 9.77 56.47
N GLY A 15 20.28 10.46 56.56
CA GLY A 15 20.89 11.15 55.43
C GLY A 15 21.35 10.19 54.32
N CYS A 16 21.95 9.04 54.68
CA CYS A 16 22.32 8.01 53.71
C CYS A 16 21.10 7.31 53.10
N ILE A 17 20.03 7.06 53.87
CA ILE A 17 18.79 6.48 53.34
C ILE A 17 18.08 7.47 52.40
N LEU A 18 18.11 8.77 52.67
CA LEU A 18 17.58 9.80 51.76
C LEU A 18 18.45 9.97 50.51
N LEU A 19 19.77 9.81 50.61
CA LEU A 19 20.68 9.86 49.46
C LEU A 19 20.64 8.60 48.59
N ILE A 20 20.30 7.43 49.16
CA ILE A 20 20.04 6.20 48.41
C ILE A 20 18.61 6.23 47.82
N GLY A 21 17.61 6.73 48.56
CA GLY A 21 16.24 6.90 48.08
C GLY A 21 16.10 7.94 46.96
N ALA A 22 16.92 8.99 46.96
CA ALA A 22 16.93 10.00 45.88
C ALA A 22 17.68 9.55 44.61
N ARG A 23 18.35 8.39 44.62
CA ARG A 23 19.04 7.83 43.44
C ARG A 23 18.33 6.65 42.78
N VAL A 24 17.18 6.20 43.31
CA VAL A 24 16.39 5.09 42.75
C VAL A 24 15.08 5.55 42.07
N MET A 25 14.75 6.84 42.10
CA MET A 25 13.57 7.38 41.41
C MET A 25 13.97 8.44 40.39
N ALA A 26 14.73 8.00 39.40
CA ALA A 26 14.69 8.51 38.04
C ALA A 26 15.06 7.33 37.14
N ALA A 27 14.15 6.33 37.08
CA ALA A 27 14.06 5.59 35.83
C ALA A 27 13.90 6.66 34.73
N PRO A 28 14.69 6.61 33.64
CA PRO A 28 14.41 7.49 32.51
C PRO A 28 12.92 7.28 32.21
N GLY A 29 12.13 8.36 32.23
CA GLY A 29 10.73 8.29 31.86
C GLY A 29 10.69 7.51 30.55
N GLY A 30 9.95 6.40 30.54
CA GLY A 30 9.92 5.48 29.40
C GLY A 30 9.80 6.32 28.14
N GLN A 31 10.74 6.16 27.22
CA GLN A 31 10.54 6.69 25.88
C GLN A 31 9.16 6.20 25.47
N ILE A 32 8.25 7.13 25.17
CA ILE A 32 7.00 6.80 24.52
C ILE A 32 7.46 6.30 23.15
N ILE A 33 7.62 4.99 23.03
CA ILE A 33 7.87 4.34 21.75
C ILE A 33 6.55 4.53 20.98
N ASP A 34 6.65 5.02 19.76
CA ASP A 34 5.52 5.09 18.85
C ASP A 34 4.92 3.67 18.71
N PRO A 35 3.62 3.45 18.99
CA PRO A 35 3.00 2.11 18.90
C PRO A 35 3.23 1.42 17.55
N PHE A 36 3.36 2.20 16.47
CA PHE A 36 3.71 1.66 15.17
C PHE A 36 5.16 1.14 15.12
N GLN A 37 6.12 1.89 15.66
CA GLN A 37 7.52 1.46 15.75
C GLN A 37 7.69 0.24 16.65
N GLU A 38 6.92 0.15 17.74
CA GLU A 38 6.88 -1.03 18.61
C GLU A 38 6.40 -2.27 17.82
N LEU A 39 5.30 -2.15 17.08
CA LEU A 39 4.79 -3.23 16.24
C LEU A 39 5.80 -3.67 15.17
N VAL A 40 6.47 -2.72 14.49
CA VAL A 40 7.52 -3.03 13.51
C VAL A 40 8.66 -3.79 14.17
N PHE A 41 9.11 -3.33 15.32
CA PHE A 41 10.20 -3.96 16.07
C PHE A 41 9.84 -5.38 16.53
N ASP A 42 8.67 -5.56 17.13
CA ASP A 42 8.21 -6.86 17.63
C ASP A 42 8.00 -7.84 16.48
N THR A 43 7.41 -7.38 15.37
CA THR A 43 7.28 -8.18 14.14
C THR A 43 8.65 -8.60 13.63
N ARG A 44 9.63 -7.69 13.54
CA ARG A 44 10.99 -8.04 13.11
C ARG A 44 11.62 -9.11 13.99
N ALA A 45 11.57 -8.89 15.30
CA ALA A 45 12.16 -9.80 16.27
C ALA A 45 11.57 -11.21 16.15
N ASP A 46 10.24 -11.31 15.99
CA ASP A 46 9.56 -12.59 15.84
C ASP A 46 9.82 -13.26 14.49
N ILE A 47 9.98 -12.50 13.39
CA ILE A 47 10.43 -13.08 12.11
C ILE A 47 11.82 -13.68 12.27
N GLU A 48 12.77 -12.97 12.89
CA GLU A 48 14.12 -13.52 13.10
C GLU A 48 14.10 -14.76 14.00
N LEU A 49 13.31 -14.75 15.08
CA LEU A 49 13.15 -15.89 15.97
C LEU A 49 12.58 -17.10 15.24
N LEU A 50 11.56 -16.92 14.40
CA LEU A 50 10.98 -18.00 13.61
C LEU A 50 11.94 -18.47 12.51
N ALA A 51 12.67 -17.55 11.89
CA ALA A 51 13.68 -17.86 10.87
C ALA A 51 14.82 -18.72 11.44
N GLU A 52 15.27 -18.46 12.67
CA GLU A 52 16.28 -19.31 13.33
C GLU A 52 15.80 -20.76 13.48
N GLN A 53 14.54 -20.94 13.85
CA GLN A 53 13.93 -22.26 13.98
C GLN A 53 13.78 -22.94 12.61
N VAL A 54 13.31 -22.22 11.59
CA VAL A 54 12.98 -22.76 10.27
C VAL A 54 14.23 -23.06 9.43
N PHE A 55 15.24 -22.19 9.45
CA PHE A 55 16.45 -22.33 8.63
C PHE A 55 17.65 -22.95 9.37
N GLY A 56 17.52 -23.23 10.67
CA GLY A 56 18.55 -23.89 11.46
C GLY A 56 19.69 -22.97 11.89
N GLY A 57 19.39 -21.96 12.70
CA GLY A 57 20.36 -21.02 13.28
C GLY A 57 20.57 -19.75 12.43
N PRO A 58 21.80 -19.26 12.23
CA PRO A 58 22.06 -17.97 11.56
C PRO A 58 21.95 -18.04 10.02
N ASN A 59 21.57 -19.19 9.46
CA ASN A 59 21.43 -19.34 8.01
C ASN A 59 20.18 -18.56 7.54
N ARG A 60 20.31 -17.84 6.43
CA ARG A 60 19.20 -17.11 5.80
C ARG A 60 19.15 -17.43 4.30
N PRO A 61 17.96 -17.50 3.68
CA PRO A 61 17.83 -17.73 2.25
C PRO A 61 18.36 -16.52 1.44
N PRO A 62 18.69 -16.72 0.15
CA PRO A 62 18.97 -15.61 -0.74
C PRO A 62 17.81 -14.61 -0.78
N GLY A 63 18.11 -13.32 -0.73
CA GLY A 63 17.10 -12.25 -0.71
C GLY A 63 16.62 -11.84 0.68
N TRP A 64 17.04 -12.52 1.74
CA TRP A 64 16.77 -12.07 3.12
C TRP A 64 17.38 -10.71 3.37
N THR A 65 16.56 -9.76 3.80
CA THR A 65 16.95 -8.38 4.01
C THR A 65 17.59 -8.18 5.39
N GLY A 66 17.04 -8.81 6.43
CA GLY A 66 17.55 -8.72 7.81
C GLY A 66 17.57 -7.29 8.36
N ASN A 67 16.69 -6.41 7.88
CA ASN A 67 16.66 -5.01 8.30
C ASN A 67 16.15 -4.89 9.75
N VAL A 68 17.03 -4.45 10.65
CA VAL A 68 16.73 -4.26 12.08
C VAL A 68 16.48 -2.80 12.47
N SER A 69 16.58 -1.87 11.52
CA SER A 69 16.43 -0.44 11.77
C SER A 69 14.97 -0.03 11.59
N VAL A 70 14.24 0.17 12.69
CA VAL A 70 12.84 0.64 12.69
C VAL A 70 12.65 2.01 12.04
N GLU A 71 13.71 2.83 11.97
CA GLU A 71 13.73 4.13 11.29
C GLU A 71 14.02 4.01 9.79
N SER A 72 14.28 2.81 9.28
CA SER A 72 14.59 2.62 7.86
C SER A 72 13.34 2.80 7.00
N PRO A 73 13.40 3.60 5.92
CA PRO A 73 12.24 3.77 5.02
C PRO A 73 11.74 2.48 4.39
N SER A 74 12.59 1.46 4.26
CA SER A 74 12.23 0.17 3.68
C SER A 74 11.80 -0.87 4.71
N VAL A 75 11.86 -0.59 6.02
CA VAL A 75 11.72 -1.62 7.07
C VAL A 75 10.43 -2.44 6.93
N VAL A 76 9.32 -1.81 6.56
CA VAL A 76 8.04 -2.49 6.39
C VAL A 76 8.02 -3.38 5.15
N ALA A 77 8.57 -2.91 4.03
CA ALA A 77 8.69 -3.72 2.82
C ALA A 77 9.64 -4.91 3.05
N ASP A 78 10.72 -4.68 3.77
CA ASP A 78 11.71 -5.69 4.16
C ASP A 78 11.09 -6.76 5.08
N LEU A 79 10.25 -6.36 6.04
CA LEU A 79 9.45 -7.29 6.85
C LEU A 79 8.56 -8.19 5.99
N TRP A 80 7.88 -7.63 5.00
CA TRP A 80 7.04 -8.40 4.09
C TRP A 80 7.89 -9.39 3.26
N VAL A 81 8.98 -8.93 2.64
CA VAL A 81 9.87 -9.80 1.84
C VAL A 81 10.38 -10.98 2.68
N ASP A 82 10.89 -10.71 3.88
CA ASP A 82 11.43 -11.75 4.75
C ASP A 82 10.33 -12.71 5.23
N ASN A 83 9.12 -12.22 5.51
CA ASN A 83 7.98 -13.06 5.87
C ASN A 83 7.54 -13.96 4.70
N GLU A 84 7.54 -13.46 3.45
CA GLU A 84 7.24 -14.27 2.26
C GLU A 84 8.30 -15.36 2.01
N LEU A 85 9.59 -15.06 2.21
CA LEU A 85 10.67 -16.04 2.12
C LEU A 85 10.54 -17.14 3.20
N LEU A 86 10.10 -16.75 4.40
CA LEU A 86 9.82 -17.70 5.48
C LEU A 86 8.62 -18.59 5.13
N ALA A 87 7.55 -17.99 4.59
CA ALA A 87 6.37 -18.72 4.13
C ALA A 87 6.68 -19.70 3.01
N ASP A 88 7.54 -19.32 2.06
CA ASP A 88 8.00 -20.22 1.00
C ASP A 88 8.72 -21.46 1.54
N GLN A 89 9.45 -21.32 2.64
CA GLN A 89 10.13 -22.45 3.29
C GLN A 89 9.15 -23.35 4.07
N VAL A 90 8.12 -22.77 4.70
CA VAL A 90 7.17 -23.51 5.56
C VAL A 90 6.06 -24.18 4.75
N PHE A 91 5.47 -23.46 3.80
CA PHE A 91 4.32 -23.91 3.02
C PHE A 91 4.68 -24.39 1.60
N GLY A 92 5.84 -23.98 1.10
CA GLY A 92 6.29 -24.20 -0.28
C GLY A 92 6.23 -22.92 -1.12
N THR A 93 7.09 -22.84 -2.14
CA THR A 93 7.23 -21.65 -3.00
C THR A 93 5.89 -21.25 -3.63
N GLY A 94 5.45 -20.02 -3.35
CA GLY A 94 4.18 -19.47 -3.87
C GLY A 94 2.92 -20.13 -3.33
N VAL A 95 3.04 -21.01 -2.32
CA VAL A 95 1.91 -21.64 -1.64
C VAL A 95 1.63 -20.86 -0.36
N ARG A 96 0.39 -20.44 -0.16
CA ARG A 96 -0.04 -19.70 1.02
C ARG A 96 -1.30 -20.32 1.63
N PRO A 97 -1.49 -20.25 2.96
CA PRO A 97 -2.72 -20.69 3.58
C PRO A 97 -3.91 -19.82 3.13
N PRO A 98 -5.17 -20.32 3.25
CA PRO A 98 -6.36 -19.60 2.80
C PRO A 98 -6.53 -18.18 3.38
N ASP A 99 -6.07 -17.97 4.61
CA ASP A 99 -6.19 -16.69 5.32
C ASP A 99 -4.95 -15.79 5.19
N TRP A 100 -4.02 -16.08 4.26
CA TRP A 100 -2.86 -15.23 4.03
C TRP A 100 -3.26 -13.90 3.41
N PHE A 101 -2.86 -12.78 4.03
CA PHE A 101 -3.25 -11.46 3.54
C PHE A 101 -2.29 -10.97 2.46
N GLY A 102 -0.98 -11.09 2.69
CA GLY A 102 0.07 -10.56 1.83
C GLY A 102 0.11 -9.03 1.78
N ALA A 103 0.88 -8.51 0.82
CA ALA A 103 1.00 -7.07 0.57
C ALA A 103 -0.17 -6.55 -0.27
N THR A 104 -1.28 -6.25 0.39
CA THR A 104 -2.51 -5.76 -0.27
C THR A 104 -2.64 -4.24 -0.29
N VAL A 105 -1.64 -3.53 0.24
CA VAL A 105 -1.74 -2.12 0.60
C VAL A 105 -0.43 -1.38 0.45
N ILE A 106 -0.52 -0.07 0.22
CA ILE A 106 0.63 0.84 0.23
C ILE A 106 0.81 1.57 1.57
N ASN A 107 -0.17 1.46 2.48
CA ASN A 107 -0.13 2.04 3.82
C ASN A 107 0.76 1.19 4.74
N ALA A 108 1.82 1.78 5.28
CA ALA A 108 2.79 1.09 6.13
C ALA A 108 2.16 0.45 7.40
N PRO A 109 1.37 1.16 8.23
CA PRO A 109 0.62 0.55 9.33
C PRO A 109 -0.20 -0.69 8.94
N THR A 110 -0.97 -0.60 7.84
CA THR A 110 -1.80 -1.73 7.39
C THR A 110 -0.94 -2.89 6.86
N LEU A 111 0.17 -2.59 6.19
CA LEU A 111 1.10 -3.61 5.69
C LEU A 111 1.77 -4.35 6.84
N VAL A 112 2.29 -3.64 7.85
CA VAL A 112 2.89 -4.29 9.03
C VAL A 112 1.86 -5.14 9.77
N ARG A 113 0.62 -4.66 9.92
CA ARG A 113 -0.49 -5.44 10.48
C ARG A 113 -0.72 -6.74 9.70
N ASN A 114 -0.75 -6.69 8.37
CA ASN A 114 -0.91 -7.88 7.53
C ASN A 114 0.28 -8.83 7.68
N VAL A 115 1.51 -8.32 7.65
CA VAL A 115 2.72 -9.13 7.87
C VAL A 115 2.67 -9.81 9.23
N ARG A 116 2.24 -9.10 10.28
CA ARG A 116 2.10 -9.64 11.63
C ARG A 116 1.07 -10.77 11.68
N HIS A 117 -0.09 -10.60 11.04
CA HIS A 117 -1.11 -11.65 10.91
C HIS A 117 -0.51 -12.91 10.24
N ASP A 118 0.11 -12.71 9.08
CA ASP A 118 0.66 -13.79 8.26
C ASP A 118 1.83 -14.50 8.97
N LEU A 119 2.61 -13.77 9.75
CA LEU A 119 3.65 -14.33 10.61
C LEU A 119 3.07 -15.21 11.72
N GLU A 120 1.94 -14.82 12.33
CA GLU A 120 1.23 -15.68 13.30
C GLU A 120 0.67 -16.95 12.64
N ALA A 121 0.19 -16.86 11.40
CA ALA A 121 -0.21 -18.04 10.62
C ALA A 121 0.98 -18.98 10.35
N THR A 122 2.14 -18.42 10.00
CA THR A 122 3.39 -19.18 9.82
C THR A 122 3.85 -19.81 11.13
N ALA A 123 3.79 -19.07 12.24
CA ALA A 123 4.13 -19.56 13.56
C ALA A 123 3.22 -20.71 14.00
N ASN A 124 1.91 -20.64 13.73
CA ASN A 124 0.97 -21.74 14.00
C ASN A 124 1.33 -23.02 13.24
N ALA A 125 1.84 -22.91 12.02
CA ALA A 125 2.28 -24.06 11.24
C ALA A 125 3.57 -24.70 11.78
N VAL A 126 4.45 -23.92 12.41
CA VAL A 126 5.74 -24.37 12.94
C VAL A 126 5.66 -24.85 14.40
N TYR A 127 4.93 -24.12 15.25
CA TYR A 127 4.87 -24.37 16.70
C TYR A 127 3.57 -25.00 17.19
N GLU A 128 2.56 -25.16 16.32
CA GLU A 128 1.16 -25.44 16.67
C GLU A 128 0.37 -24.18 17.12
N VAL A 129 -0.96 -24.28 17.04
CA VAL A 129 -1.87 -23.17 17.36
C VAL A 129 -1.80 -22.84 18.85
N GLY A 130 -1.58 -21.56 19.17
CA GLY A 130 -1.55 -21.06 20.55
C GLY A 130 -0.28 -21.43 21.35
N VAL A 131 0.70 -22.07 20.72
CA VAL A 131 1.99 -22.40 21.32
C VAL A 131 3.05 -21.45 20.77
N ARG A 132 3.75 -20.75 21.67
CA ARG A 132 4.82 -19.80 21.31
C ARG A 132 6.04 -19.99 22.23
N PRO A 133 7.26 -19.77 21.72
CA PRO A 133 8.46 -19.73 22.55
C PRO A 133 8.40 -18.54 23.54
N ALA A 134 9.17 -18.61 24.61
CA ALA A 134 9.14 -17.60 25.68
C ALA A 134 9.63 -16.23 25.21
N GLU A 135 10.45 -16.21 24.16
CA GLU A 135 11.00 -15.04 23.51
C GLU A 135 10.06 -14.41 22.48
N TRP A 136 8.93 -15.07 22.15
CA TRP A 136 7.92 -14.54 21.23
C TRP A 136 7.28 -13.31 21.82
N ARG A 137 7.33 -12.21 21.09
CA ARG A 137 6.79 -10.92 21.53
C ARG A 137 5.31 -10.81 21.21
N GLY A 138 4.90 -11.31 20.04
CA GLY A 138 3.54 -11.25 19.56
C GLY A 138 3.13 -9.84 19.12
N SER A 139 1.82 -9.64 19.01
CA SER A 139 1.23 -8.31 18.78
C SER A 139 0.75 -7.72 20.11
N PRO A 140 0.94 -6.42 20.37
CA PRO A 140 0.33 -5.75 21.50
C PRO A 140 -1.21 -5.70 21.40
N THR A 141 -1.77 -5.91 20.20
CA THR A 141 -3.21 -5.92 19.95
C THR A 141 -3.69 -7.31 19.50
N PRO A 142 -4.67 -7.92 20.20
CA PRO A 142 -5.10 -9.30 19.94
C PRO A 142 -5.91 -9.46 18.65
N TYR A 143 -6.47 -8.39 18.08
CA TYR A 143 -7.25 -8.48 16.84
C TYR A 143 -6.41 -8.79 15.59
N VAL A 144 -5.07 -8.67 15.67
CA VAL A 144 -4.17 -8.86 14.53
C VAL A 144 -4.13 -10.32 14.05
N VAL A 145 -4.61 -11.27 14.84
CA VAL A 145 -4.77 -12.68 14.43
C VAL A 145 -6.16 -13.00 13.87
N CYS A 146 -7.07 -12.03 13.84
CA CYS A 146 -8.44 -12.23 13.33
C CYS A 146 -8.49 -12.07 11.81
N SER A 147 -9.60 -12.50 11.21
CA SER A 147 -9.80 -12.44 9.76
C SER A 147 -9.67 -11.00 9.23
N ARG A 148 -9.24 -10.86 7.96
CA ARG A 148 -8.99 -9.55 7.35
C ARG A 148 -10.21 -8.63 7.41
N ILE A 149 -11.38 -9.23 7.19
CA ILE A 149 -12.65 -8.51 7.24
C ILE A 149 -12.95 -7.95 8.63
N THR A 150 -12.67 -8.70 9.69
CA THR A 150 -12.84 -8.26 11.08
C THR A 150 -11.90 -7.10 11.40
N GLN A 151 -10.64 -7.19 10.96
CA GLN A 151 -9.68 -6.09 11.13
C GLN A 151 -10.11 -4.82 10.38
N ASN A 152 -10.69 -4.97 9.18
CA ASN A 152 -11.16 -3.84 8.38
C ASN A 152 -12.50 -3.27 8.88
N LEU A 153 -13.40 -4.09 9.41
CA LEU A 153 -14.61 -3.64 10.11
C LEU A 153 -14.22 -2.79 11.33
N LEU A 154 -13.29 -3.26 12.16
CA LEU A 154 -12.76 -2.47 13.28
C LEU A 154 -12.19 -1.12 12.81
N SER A 155 -11.41 -1.12 11.73
CA SER A 155 -10.86 0.13 11.17
C SER A 155 -11.98 1.10 10.77
N MET A 156 -13.01 0.62 10.09
CA MET A 156 -14.18 1.42 9.68
C MET A 156 -14.95 1.97 10.90
N PHE A 157 -15.20 1.12 11.88
CA PHE A 157 -15.89 1.49 13.11
C PHE A 157 -15.15 2.54 13.92
N SER A 158 -13.85 2.35 14.11
CA SER A 158 -13.01 3.31 14.81
C SER A 158 -12.95 4.64 14.06
N GLN A 159 -12.85 4.62 12.73
CA GLN A 159 -12.67 5.82 11.93
C GLN A 159 -13.95 6.66 11.79
N PHE A 160 -15.09 6.03 11.52
CA PHE A 160 -16.32 6.76 11.16
C PHE A 160 -17.36 6.83 12.27
N TYR A 161 -17.35 5.87 13.19
CA TYR A 161 -18.39 5.73 14.21
C TYR A 161 -17.86 5.87 15.63
N ASN A 162 -16.53 5.96 15.81
CA ASN A 162 -15.86 6.01 17.10
C ASN A 162 -16.28 4.84 18.03
N LEU A 163 -16.56 3.69 17.43
CA LEU A 163 -16.83 2.44 18.14
C LEU A 163 -15.51 1.72 18.39
N GLN A 164 -15.37 1.15 19.57
CA GLN A 164 -14.19 0.39 20.02
C GLN A 164 -14.65 -0.95 20.57
N PRO A 165 -13.85 -2.01 20.43
CA PRO A 165 -14.20 -3.33 20.96
C PRO A 165 -14.44 -3.31 22.48
N GLU A 166 -15.53 -3.93 22.90
CA GLU A 166 -15.83 -4.24 24.31
C GLU A 166 -15.36 -5.66 24.69
N THR A 167 -15.13 -6.52 23.70
CA THR A 167 -14.62 -7.88 23.90
C THR A 167 -13.29 -7.87 24.68
N PRO A 168 -13.20 -8.53 25.84
CA PRO A 168 -11.96 -8.58 26.60
C PRO A 168 -10.91 -9.42 25.88
N GLU A 169 -9.66 -8.96 25.89
CA GLU A 169 -8.52 -9.65 25.25
C GLU A 169 -8.30 -11.09 25.75
N SER A 170 -8.79 -11.40 26.96
CA SER A 170 -8.72 -12.74 27.56
C SER A 170 -9.81 -13.71 27.08
N ALA A 171 -10.66 -13.32 26.12
CA ALA A 171 -11.70 -14.18 25.59
C ALA A 171 -11.09 -15.42 24.89
N LEU A 172 -11.58 -16.62 25.24
CA LEU A 172 -11.05 -17.88 24.73
C LEU A 172 -11.13 -17.99 23.20
N ASN A 173 -12.21 -17.46 22.61
CA ASN A 173 -12.36 -17.28 21.17
C ASN A 173 -12.51 -15.79 20.88
N TYR A 174 -11.42 -15.04 21.08
CA TYR A 174 -11.41 -13.59 20.91
C TYR A 174 -11.96 -13.16 19.55
N CYS A 175 -11.44 -13.72 18.45
CA CYS A 175 -11.87 -13.33 17.11
C CYS A 175 -13.34 -13.64 16.82
N GLY A 176 -13.83 -14.83 17.21
CA GLY A 176 -15.24 -15.14 17.02
C GLY A 176 -16.18 -14.32 17.90
N THR A 177 -15.72 -13.90 19.08
CA THR A 177 -16.50 -13.02 19.97
C THR A 177 -16.54 -11.59 19.42
N LEU A 178 -15.39 -11.11 18.94
CA LEU A 178 -15.27 -9.80 18.30
C LEU A 178 -16.08 -9.72 17.00
N GLU A 179 -16.08 -10.78 16.19
CA GLU A 179 -16.91 -10.88 14.99
C GLU A 179 -18.40 -10.80 15.33
N ALA A 180 -18.84 -11.50 16.39
CA ALA A 180 -20.25 -11.43 16.82
C ALA A 180 -20.63 -10.03 17.32
N GLU A 181 -19.74 -9.36 18.05
CA GLU A 181 -19.92 -7.96 18.50
C GLU A 181 -20.08 -7.01 17.31
N PHE A 182 -19.16 -7.08 16.34
CA PHE A 182 -19.21 -6.26 15.14
C PHE A 182 -20.41 -6.56 14.24
N GLU A 183 -20.88 -7.81 14.17
CA GLU A 183 -22.12 -8.13 13.47
C GLU A 183 -23.31 -7.37 14.08
N ASP A 184 -23.41 -7.30 15.41
CA ASP A 184 -24.46 -6.54 16.09
C ASP A 184 -24.34 -5.02 15.80
N ASP A 185 -23.12 -4.45 15.83
CA ASP A 185 -22.89 -3.04 15.49
C ASP A 185 -23.25 -2.71 14.04
N VAL A 186 -22.87 -3.58 13.09
CA VAL A 186 -23.24 -3.44 11.67
C VAL A 186 -24.76 -3.44 11.53
N LEU A 187 -25.45 -4.36 12.21
CA LEU A 187 -26.90 -4.48 12.17
C LEU A 187 -27.59 -3.22 12.70
N GLU A 188 -27.09 -2.66 13.79
CA GLU A 188 -27.58 -1.39 14.32
C GLU A 188 -27.46 -0.29 13.26
N ILE A 189 -26.29 -0.10 12.65
CA ILE A 189 -26.09 0.93 11.62
C ILE A 189 -27.01 0.72 10.41
N ILE A 190 -27.14 -0.52 9.93
CA ILE A 190 -27.93 -0.84 8.73
C ILE A 190 -29.43 -0.63 8.97
N PHE A 191 -29.95 -1.11 10.10
CA PHE A 191 -31.39 -1.12 10.34
C PHE A 191 -31.90 0.12 11.07
N THR A 192 -31.03 0.98 11.61
CA THR A 192 -31.42 2.29 12.15
C THR A 192 -31.37 3.40 11.11
N ALA A 193 -30.56 3.26 10.05
CA ALA A 193 -30.50 4.23 8.97
C ALA A 193 -31.74 4.11 8.04
N PRO A 194 -32.42 5.23 7.72
CA PRO A 194 -33.44 5.23 6.68
C PRO A 194 -32.83 5.03 5.29
N ASP A 195 -33.55 4.33 4.41
CA ASP A 195 -33.15 4.13 3.01
C ASP A 195 -33.18 5.43 2.19
N GLU A 196 -32.83 5.36 0.90
CA GLU A 196 -32.86 6.50 -0.04
C GLU A 196 -34.23 7.20 -0.14
N ARG A 197 -35.30 6.54 0.29
CA ARG A 197 -36.68 7.04 0.29
C ARG A 197 -37.12 7.53 1.67
N GLY A 198 -36.24 7.53 2.66
CA GLY A 198 -36.53 7.91 4.04
C GLY A 198 -37.24 6.82 4.85
N VAL A 199 -37.31 5.58 4.35
CA VAL A 199 -38.01 4.47 5.00
C VAL A 199 -36.99 3.61 5.74
N GLN A 200 -37.22 3.41 7.04
CA GLN A 200 -36.42 2.49 7.83
C GLN A 200 -36.73 1.04 7.45
N LEU A 201 -35.71 0.25 7.18
CA LEU A 201 -35.86 -1.19 6.96
C LEU A 201 -36.25 -1.85 8.28
N VAL A 202 -37.39 -2.55 8.30
CA VAL A 202 -37.84 -3.32 9.46
C VAL A 202 -37.50 -4.79 9.21
N PRO A 203 -36.53 -5.39 9.95
CA PRO A 203 -36.13 -6.77 9.72
C PRO A 203 -37.30 -7.77 9.73
N ALA A 204 -38.25 -7.58 10.64
CA ALA A 204 -39.44 -8.43 10.74
C ALA A 204 -40.32 -8.42 9.48
N ASP A 205 -40.33 -7.32 8.70
CA ASP A 205 -41.01 -7.26 7.41
C ASP A 205 -40.23 -8.03 6.33
N LEU A 206 -38.90 -7.93 6.35
CA LEU A 206 -38.03 -8.58 5.36
C LEU A 206 -38.05 -10.11 5.46
N ILE A 207 -38.22 -10.67 6.67
CA ILE A 207 -38.30 -12.13 6.89
C ILE A 207 -39.55 -12.73 6.21
N ILE A 208 -40.63 -11.97 6.03
CA ILE A 208 -41.79 -12.46 5.27
C ILE A 208 -41.42 -12.70 3.81
N GLY A 209 -40.53 -11.87 3.24
CA GLY A 209 -40.00 -12.12 1.90
C GLY A 209 -39.20 -13.42 1.85
N VAL A 210 -38.38 -13.69 2.86
CA VAL A 210 -37.65 -14.97 2.97
C VAL A 210 -38.62 -16.15 2.98
N ARG A 211 -39.70 -16.07 3.76
CA ARG A 211 -40.73 -17.11 3.86
C ARG A 211 -41.44 -17.34 2.52
N ALA A 212 -41.86 -16.26 1.87
CA ALA A 212 -42.54 -16.33 0.57
C ALA A 212 -41.62 -16.95 -0.49
N ASP A 213 -40.35 -16.56 -0.51
CA ASP A 213 -39.37 -17.10 -1.44
C ASP A 213 -39.08 -18.59 -1.17
N LEU A 214 -39.03 -19.01 0.10
CA LEU A 214 -38.88 -20.43 0.46
C LEU A 214 -40.08 -21.26 -0.05
N ASP A 215 -41.30 -20.74 0.11
CA ASP A 215 -42.49 -21.38 -0.43
C ASP A 215 -42.41 -21.50 -1.96
N ARG A 216 -42.00 -20.45 -2.66
CA ARG A 216 -41.83 -20.45 -4.13
C ARG A 216 -40.77 -21.44 -4.59
N LEU A 217 -39.61 -21.47 -3.92
CA LEU A 217 -38.56 -22.42 -4.22
C LEU A 217 -39.07 -23.85 -4.02
N THR A 218 -39.80 -24.09 -2.93
CA THR A 218 -40.37 -25.41 -2.64
C THR A 218 -41.39 -25.84 -3.70
N ASP A 219 -42.27 -24.94 -4.14
CA ASP A 219 -43.25 -25.20 -5.20
C ASP A 219 -42.58 -25.54 -6.53
N GLN A 220 -41.44 -24.93 -6.83
CA GLN A 220 -40.68 -25.23 -8.03
C GLN A 220 -39.96 -26.57 -7.96
N LEU A 221 -39.40 -26.92 -6.78
CA LEU A 221 -38.55 -28.10 -6.63
C LEU A 221 -39.34 -29.39 -6.36
N LEU A 222 -40.48 -29.30 -5.67
CA LEU A 222 -41.20 -30.48 -5.17
C LEU A 222 -42.69 -30.42 -5.52
N PRO A 223 -43.28 -31.53 -6.00
CA PRO A 223 -44.71 -31.57 -6.34
C PRO A 223 -45.61 -31.50 -5.10
N THR A 224 -45.11 -31.89 -3.93
CA THR A 224 -45.78 -31.80 -2.63
C THR A 224 -44.78 -31.43 -1.55
N ARG A 225 -45.23 -30.77 -0.48
CA ARG A 225 -44.38 -30.46 0.67
C ARG A 225 -43.88 -31.76 1.35
N PRO A 226 -42.60 -31.83 1.74
CA PRO A 226 -42.05 -32.98 2.45
C PRO A 226 -42.58 -33.08 3.89
N ASP A 227 -42.51 -34.28 4.45
CA ASP A 227 -42.88 -34.52 5.85
C ASP A 227 -42.01 -33.66 6.79
N GLY A 228 -42.64 -33.03 7.78
CA GLY A 228 -41.98 -32.14 8.73
C GLY A 228 -41.92 -30.67 8.30
N TYR A 229 -42.38 -30.33 7.09
CA TYR A 229 -42.56 -28.93 6.67
C TYR A 229 -43.69 -28.27 7.47
N ILE A 230 -43.37 -27.21 8.19
CA ILE A 230 -44.26 -26.48 9.09
C ILE A 230 -45.08 -25.47 8.31
N GLY A 231 -44.44 -24.64 7.49
CA GLY A 231 -45.12 -23.60 6.71
C GLY A 231 -45.68 -22.46 7.55
N GLU A 232 -45.02 -22.09 8.65
CA GLU A 232 -45.45 -20.99 9.53
C GLU A 232 -45.53 -19.66 8.76
N ARG A 233 -46.61 -18.89 8.99
CA ARG A 233 -46.91 -17.60 8.33
C ARG A 233 -47.25 -16.49 9.30
N GLU A 234 -47.45 -16.80 10.58
CA GLU A 234 -47.78 -15.83 11.60
C GLU A 234 -46.51 -15.13 12.11
N ARG A 235 -46.34 -13.85 11.73
CA ARG A 235 -45.20 -13.01 12.13
C ARG A 235 -45.01 -12.91 13.65
N GLY A 236 -46.10 -12.99 14.41
CA GLY A 236 -46.08 -12.88 15.87
C GLY A 236 -45.69 -14.17 16.59
N SER A 237 -45.45 -15.27 15.87
CA SER A 237 -45.06 -16.54 16.47
C SER A 237 -43.68 -16.44 17.13
N GLU A 238 -43.56 -16.93 18.36
CA GLU A 238 -42.28 -16.98 19.10
C GLU A 238 -41.25 -17.88 18.39
N THR A 239 -41.71 -18.84 17.58
CA THR A 239 -40.85 -19.79 16.85
C THR A 239 -40.64 -19.41 15.39
N TYR A 240 -41.16 -18.27 14.92
CA TYR A 240 -41.23 -17.91 13.50
C TYR A 240 -39.90 -18.10 12.75
N TYR A 241 -38.78 -17.64 13.31
CA TYR A 241 -37.46 -17.75 12.66
C TYR A 241 -36.92 -19.18 12.67
N ALA A 242 -37.11 -19.89 13.78
CA ALA A 242 -36.70 -21.28 13.92
C ALA A 242 -37.49 -22.19 12.97
N ASP A 243 -38.78 -21.93 12.78
CA ASP A 243 -39.63 -22.71 11.87
C ASP A 243 -39.22 -22.51 10.41
N ILE A 244 -38.82 -21.31 10.00
CA ILE A 244 -38.27 -21.07 8.65
C ILE A 244 -36.95 -21.84 8.46
N LEU A 245 -36.07 -21.89 9.47
CA LEU A 245 -34.85 -22.69 9.39
C LEU A 245 -35.15 -24.17 9.27
N LEU A 246 -36.06 -24.69 10.09
CA LEU A 246 -36.45 -26.09 10.05
C LEU A 246 -37.04 -26.45 8.68
N ASP A 247 -37.81 -25.57 8.08
CA ASP A 247 -38.31 -25.77 6.72
C ASP A 247 -37.17 -25.74 5.70
N LEU A 248 -36.22 -24.79 5.78
CA LEU A 248 -35.01 -24.77 4.93
C LEU A 248 -34.22 -26.09 5.04
N GLU A 249 -33.99 -26.58 6.25
CA GLU A 249 -33.32 -27.86 6.53
C GLU A 249 -34.09 -29.04 5.92
N THR A 250 -35.41 -29.02 6.03
CA THR A 250 -36.30 -30.07 5.49
C THR A 250 -36.25 -30.07 3.96
N ILE A 251 -36.31 -28.91 3.31
CA ILE A 251 -36.20 -28.80 1.85
C ILE A 251 -34.80 -29.19 1.37
N ALA A 252 -33.74 -28.78 2.07
CA ALA A 252 -32.38 -29.18 1.73
C ALA A 252 -32.23 -30.72 1.82
N ASN A 253 -32.74 -31.35 2.88
CA ASN A 253 -32.74 -32.80 3.02
C ASN A 253 -33.46 -33.51 1.86
N ALA A 254 -34.58 -32.94 1.40
CA ALA A 254 -35.37 -33.51 0.32
C ALA A 254 -34.77 -33.31 -1.08
N THR A 255 -34.02 -32.22 -1.30
CA THR A 255 -33.58 -31.79 -2.64
C THR A 255 -32.12 -32.07 -2.93
N ILE A 256 -31.22 -31.86 -1.96
CA ILE A 256 -29.77 -32.07 -2.11
C ILE A 256 -29.22 -33.21 -1.24
N GLY A 257 -30.05 -33.80 -0.38
CA GLY A 257 -29.76 -35.01 0.38
C GLY A 257 -29.72 -34.79 1.89
N ALA A 258 -30.02 -35.86 2.64
CA ALA A 258 -30.06 -35.83 4.10
C ALA A 258 -28.70 -35.43 4.69
N GLY A 259 -28.68 -34.34 5.47
CA GLY A 259 -27.47 -33.79 6.10
C GLY A 259 -26.49 -33.10 5.13
N VAL A 260 -26.84 -32.95 3.85
CA VAL A 260 -26.01 -32.25 2.86
C VAL A 260 -26.40 -30.78 2.83
N ARG A 261 -25.44 -29.88 3.04
CA ARG A 261 -25.66 -28.43 3.01
C ARG A 261 -24.65 -27.75 2.09
N PRO A 262 -25.04 -26.66 1.40
CA PRO A 262 -24.08 -25.83 0.67
C PRO A 262 -23.00 -25.27 1.61
N PRO A 263 -21.77 -25.01 1.11
CA PRO A 263 -20.75 -24.30 1.88
C PRO A 263 -21.25 -22.95 2.40
N GLY A 264 -20.92 -22.61 3.64
CA GLY A 264 -21.36 -21.36 4.28
C GLY A 264 -22.77 -21.41 4.88
N TRP A 265 -23.43 -22.56 4.89
CA TRP A 265 -24.74 -22.71 5.53
C TRP A 265 -24.68 -22.48 7.05
N ALA A 266 -25.59 -21.66 7.57
CA ALA A 266 -25.72 -21.42 9.00
C ALA A 266 -26.72 -22.40 9.62
N ALA A 267 -26.28 -23.21 10.58
CA ALA A 267 -27.11 -24.23 11.24
C ALA A 267 -27.88 -23.71 12.48
N ALA A 268 -27.59 -22.49 12.92
CA ALA A 268 -28.21 -21.88 14.08
C ALA A 268 -28.72 -20.48 13.73
N ILE A 269 -29.76 -20.04 14.42
CA ILE A 269 -30.33 -18.71 14.25
C ILE A 269 -30.29 -17.95 15.58
N PRO A 270 -29.85 -16.69 15.56
CA PRO A 270 -29.86 -15.79 16.70
C PRO A 270 -31.27 -15.26 16.99
N ASN A 271 -31.48 -14.78 18.22
CA ASN A 271 -32.74 -14.16 18.62
C ASN A 271 -32.89 -12.70 18.10
N ASN A 272 -31.83 -12.12 17.52
CA ASN A 272 -31.85 -10.82 16.86
C ASN A 272 -32.53 -10.94 15.49
N SER A 273 -33.65 -10.22 15.29
CA SER A 273 -34.42 -10.28 14.04
C SER A 273 -33.65 -9.82 12.79
N GLY A 274 -32.72 -8.85 12.94
CA GLY A 274 -31.85 -8.40 11.85
C GLY A 274 -30.91 -9.50 11.41
N GLN A 275 -30.18 -10.09 12.36
CA GLN A 275 -29.24 -11.17 12.08
C GLN A 275 -29.96 -12.44 11.58
N ALA A 276 -31.11 -12.78 12.17
CA ALA A 276 -31.95 -13.88 11.73
C ALA A 276 -32.38 -13.71 10.26
N TYR A 277 -32.80 -12.51 9.87
CA TYR A 277 -33.09 -12.19 8.47
C TYR A 277 -31.88 -12.43 7.57
N LEU A 278 -30.71 -11.87 7.90
CA LEU A 278 -29.53 -11.97 7.05
C LEU A 278 -29.09 -13.42 6.84
N LEU A 279 -29.11 -14.24 7.90
CA LEU A 279 -28.73 -15.65 7.86
C LEU A 279 -29.75 -16.51 7.12
N LEU A 280 -31.05 -16.37 7.43
CA LEU A 280 -32.12 -17.08 6.73
C LEU A 280 -32.14 -16.73 5.25
N ARG A 281 -31.91 -15.45 4.94
CA ARG A 281 -31.83 -15.01 3.56
C ARG A 281 -30.67 -15.72 2.85
N ARG A 282 -29.47 -15.71 3.45
CA ARG A 282 -28.28 -16.37 2.91
C ARG A 282 -28.50 -17.86 2.68
N ASN A 283 -29.00 -18.59 3.68
CA ASN A 283 -29.28 -20.02 3.54
C ASN A 283 -30.24 -20.29 2.37
N LEU A 284 -31.31 -19.50 2.20
CA LEU A 284 -32.20 -19.69 1.06
C LEU A 284 -31.51 -19.43 -0.29
N GLU A 285 -30.70 -18.38 -0.38
CA GLU A 285 -29.96 -18.07 -1.62
C GLU A 285 -28.96 -19.18 -1.97
N LEU A 286 -28.25 -19.73 -0.97
CA LEU A 286 -27.35 -20.88 -1.15
C LEU A 286 -28.10 -22.14 -1.57
N LEU A 287 -29.29 -22.40 -1.00
CA LEU A 287 -30.13 -23.53 -1.40
C LEU A 287 -30.61 -23.36 -2.84
N ALA A 288 -31.03 -22.15 -3.23
CA ALA A 288 -31.45 -21.84 -4.59
C ALA A 288 -30.29 -22.07 -5.56
N ASP A 289 -29.09 -21.55 -5.27
CA ASP A 289 -27.91 -21.77 -6.11
C ASP A 289 -27.58 -23.26 -6.28
N ALA A 290 -27.70 -24.06 -5.22
CA ALA A 290 -27.44 -25.51 -5.25
C ALA A 290 -28.50 -26.33 -5.99
N THR A 291 -29.74 -25.84 -6.11
CA THR A 291 -30.89 -26.62 -6.61
C THR A 291 -31.38 -26.18 -7.98
N VAL A 292 -31.46 -24.86 -8.22
CA VAL A 292 -31.92 -24.28 -9.48
C VAL A 292 -30.79 -23.63 -10.29
N GLY A 293 -29.63 -23.40 -9.68
CA GLY A 293 -28.44 -22.86 -10.32
C GLY A 293 -28.12 -21.43 -9.89
N ILE A 294 -26.84 -21.06 -10.01
CA ILE A 294 -26.32 -19.76 -9.59
C ILE A 294 -27.03 -18.63 -10.36
N GLY A 295 -27.52 -17.64 -9.62
CA GLY A 295 -28.21 -16.46 -10.18
C GLY A 295 -29.57 -16.75 -10.82
N THR A 296 -30.05 -17.99 -10.74
CA THR A 296 -31.36 -18.38 -11.25
C THR A 296 -32.36 -18.43 -10.09
N ARG A 297 -33.51 -17.79 -10.23
CA ARG A 297 -34.53 -17.72 -9.17
C ARG A 297 -35.94 -18.03 -9.70
N PRO A 298 -36.82 -18.58 -8.85
CA PRO A 298 -38.25 -18.68 -9.14
C PRO A 298 -38.86 -17.31 -9.51
N GLY A 299 -40.00 -17.34 -10.22
CA GLY A 299 -40.74 -16.12 -10.55
C GLY A 299 -41.21 -15.37 -9.29
N GLU A 300 -41.16 -14.03 -9.35
CA GLU A 300 -41.51 -13.12 -8.24
C GLU A 300 -40.68 -13.31 -6.97
N TRP A 301 -39.42 -13.74 -7.13
CA TRP A 301 -38.43 -13.77 -6.05
C TRP A 301 -38.25 -12.37 -5.46
N GLN A 302 -38.28 -12.27 -4.12
CA GLN A 302 -38.15 -11.00 -3.41
C GLN A 302 -36.70 -10.66 -3.06
N GLY A 303 -35.78 -11.64 -3.07
CA GLY A 303 -34.34 -11.37 -2.98
C GLY A 303 -33.86 -10.54 -4.16
N VAL A 304 -33.35 -9.34 -3.89
CA VAL A 304 -32.94 -8.39 -4.95
C VAL A 304 -31.44 -8.25 -5.08
N SER A 305 -30.67 -8.76 -4.12
CA SER A 305 -29.24 -8.52 -4.03
C SER A 305 -28.42 -9.80 -4.16
N ALA A 306 -27.50 -9.82 -5.12
CA ALA A 306 -26.51 -10.87 -5.27
C ALA A 306 -25.62 -11.05 -4.01
N LEU A 307 -25.45 -9.99 -3.21
CA LEU A 307 -24.72 -10.00 -1.94
C LEU A 307 -25.38 -10.88 -0.88
N ASP A 308 -26.67 -11.19 -1.02
CA ASP A 308 -27.41 -11.98 -0.03
C ASP A 308 -26.87 -13.42 0.11
N ARG A 309 -26.07 -13.89 -0.85
CA ARG A 309 -25.33 -15.16 -0.79
C ARG A 309 -24.08 -15.12 0.09
N CYS A 310 -23.54 -13.93 0.30
CA CYS A 310 -22.26 -13.74 0.98
C CYS A 310 -22.43 -13.70 2.50
N GLU A 311 -21.31 -13.85 3.20
CA GLU A 311 -21.28 -13.78 4.67
C GLU A 311 -21.76 -12.42 5.17
N VAL A 312 -22.32 -12.43 6.39
CA VAL A 312 -22.89 -11.24 7.02
C VAL A 312 -21.84 -10.14 7.13
N ASN A 313 -20.62 -10.46 7.57
CA ASN A 313 -19.52 -9.52 7.65
C ASN A 313 -19.13 -8.93 6.29
N VAL A 314 -19.16 -9.70 5.20
CA VAL A 314 -18.93 -9.20 3.84
C VAL A 314 -19.97 -8.18 3.45
N ARG A 315 -21.24 -8.49 3.70
CA ARG A 315 -22.36 -7.57 3.43
C ARG A 315 -22.25 -6.30 4.27
N GLY A 316 -21.86 -6.45 5.54
CA GLY A 316 -21.60 -5.36 6.47
C GLY A 316 -20.52 -4.41 5.97
N LEU A 317 -19.33 -4.94 5.68
CA LEU A 317 -18.20 -4.14 5.20
C LEU A 317 -18.53 -3.45 3.86
N VAL A 318 -19.21 -4.14 2.93
CA VAL A 318 -19.69 -3.52 1.67
C VAL A 318 -20.64 -2.38 1.95
N THR A 319 -21.54 -2.52 2.93
CA THR A 319 -22.50 -1.48 3.28
C THR A 319 -21.80 -0.27 3.89
N LEU A 320 -20.89 -0.49 4.84
CA LEU A 320 -20.10 0.58 5.43
C LEU A 320 -19.22 1.29 4.39
N ALA A 321 -18.59 0.54 3.48
CA ALA A 321 -17.79 1.11 2.41
C ALA A 321 -18.65 1.91 1.40
N ARG A 322 -19.88 1.48 1.11
CA ARG A 322 -20.82 2.24 0.27
C ARG A 322 -21.20 3.57 0.91
N ILE A 323 -21.57 3.53 2.19
CA ILE A 323 -22.01 4.71 2.95
C ILE A 323 -20.88 5.73 3.09
N ASN A 324 -19.68 5.28 3.47
CA ASN A 324 -18.60 6.18 3.83
C ASN A 324 -17.68 6.51 2.64
N TYR A 325 -17.46 5.57 1.73
CA TYR A 325 -16.49 5.70 0.63
C TYR A 325 -17.09 5.70 -0.78
N GLN A 326 -18.42 5.68 -0.92
CA GLN A 326 -19.10 5.56 -2.23
C GLN A 326 -18.65 4.33 -3.02
N PHE A 327 -18.31 3.24 -2.32
CA PHE A 327 -17.81 2.01 -2.93
C PHE A 327 -18.82 1.39 -3.93
N THR A 328 -18.33 1.05 -5.12
CA THR A 328 -19.08 0.27 -6.12
C THR A 328 -18.24 -0.91 -6.62
N PHE A 329 -18.92 -1.95 -7.12
CA PHE A 329 -18.25 -3.18 -7.58
C PHE A 329 -19.00 -3.83 -8.76
N ASP A 330 -19.58 -3.01 -9.62
CA ASP A 330 -20.44 -3.44 -10.72
C ASP A 330 -19.67 -4.27 -11.78
N GLN A 331 -18.33 -4.25 -11.75
CA GLN A 331 -17.49 -5.09 -12.60
C GLN A 331 -17.50 -6.59 -12.26
N ILE A 332 -17.99 -6.99 -11.09
CA ILE A 332 -18.01 -8.41 -10.68
C ILE A 332 -19.24 -9.08 -11.28
N ASP A 333 -19.03 -10.19 -12.03
CA ASP A 333 -20.13 -11.01 -12.51
C ASP A 333 -20.88 -11.64 -11.33
N VAL A 334 -22.14 -11.23 -11.14
CA VAL A 334 -23.01 -11.74 -10.09
C VAL A 334 -23.28 -13.24 -10.22
N ASN A 335 -23.06 -13.85 -11.38
CA ASN A 335 -23.26 -15.27 -11.58
C ASN A 335 -21.97 -16.10 -11.43
N ALA A 336 -20.84 -15.47 -11.09
CA ALA A 336 -19.59 -16.16 -10.85
C ALA A 336 -19.69 -17.11 -9.63
N PRO A 337 -19.20 -18.36 -9.73
CA PRO A 337 -19.18 -19.29 -8.58
C PRO A 337 -18.39 -18.78 -7.37
N ASP A 338 -17.37 -17.96 -7.61
CA ASP A 338 -16.52 -17.33 -6.62
C ASP A 338 -16.91 -15.86 -6.34
N TYR A 339 -18.13 -15.45 -6.70
CA TYR A 339 -18.64 -14.08 -6.53
C TYR A 339 -18.34 -13.49 -5.14
N CYS A 340 -18.66 -14.21 -4.07
CA CYS A 340 -18.44 -13.71 -2.71
C CYS A 340 -16.96 -13.57 -2.33
N VAL A 341 -16.09 -14.41 -2.90
CA VAL A 341 -14.64 -14.29 -2.71
C VAL A 341 -14.11 -13.07 -3.46
N GLN A 342 -14.58 -12.82 -4.68
CA GLN A 342 -14.22 -11.62 -5.43
C GLN A 342 -14.67 -10.34 -4.71
N VAL A 343 -15.92 -10.32 -4.20
CA VAL A 343 -16.44 -9.19 -3.41
C VAL A 343 -15.63 -9.00 -2.13
N TYR A 344 -15.35 -10.08 -1.38
CA TYR A 344 -14.53 -10.04 -0.18
C TYR A 344 -13.16 -9.43 -0.45
N ASN A 345 -12.45 -9.90 -1.48
CA ASN A 345 -11.12 -9.38 -1.82
C ASN A 345 -11.17 -7.91 -2.24
N LEU A 346 -12.16 -7.54 -3.07
CA LEU A 346 -12.30 -6.19 -3.58
C LEU A 346 -12.63 -5.19 -2.47
N VAL A 347 -13.62 -5.48 -1.62
CA VAL A 347 -14.03 -4.55 -0.56
C VAL A 347 -12.94 -4.39 0.51
N ASN A 348 -12.25 -5.47 0.88
CA ASN A 348 -11.11 -5.39 1.82
C ASN A 348 -9.96 -4.58 1.21
N GLY A 349 -9.59 -4.85 -0.04
CA GLY A 349 -8.55 -4.07 -0.73
C GLY A 349 -8.92 -2.59 -0.86
N PHE A 350 -10.20 -2.29 -1.07
CA PHE A 350 -10.70 -0.93 -1.18
C PHE A 350 -10.74 -0.21 0.18
N VAL A 351 -11.19 -0.85 1.26
CA VAL A 351 -11.20 -0.24 2.61
C VAL A 351 -9.78 -0.01 3.13
N GLU A 352 -8.84 -0.87 2.76
CA GLU A 352 -7.43 -0.71 3.13
C GLU A 352 -6.69 0.34 2.29
N ASN A 353 -7.20 0.62 1.09
CA ASN A 353 -6.71 1.67 0.19
C ASN A 353 -7.88 2.58 -0.21
N PRO A 354 -8.53 3.25 0.76
CA PRO A 354 -9.73 4.00 0.48
C PRO A 354 -9.42 5.13 -0.48
N PRO A 355 -10.34 5.48 -1.39
CA PRO A 355 -10.19 6.69 -2.18
C PRO A 355 -10.06 7.86 -1.22
N VAL A 356 -9.21 8.82 -1.57
CA VAL A 356 -9.13 10.07 -0.81
C VAL A 356 -10.52 10.73 -0.87
N LEU A 357 -11.27 10.63 0.22
CA LEU A 357 -12.56 11.29 0.35
C LEU A 357 -12.32 12.79 0.47
N ASP A 358 -12.52 13.52 -0.63
CA ASP A 358 -12.52 14.98 -0.61
C ASP A 358 -13.64 15.46 0.33
N VAL A 359 -13.25 15.93 1.51
CA VAL A 359 -14.05 16.83 2.34
C VAL A 359 -14.31 18.05 1.47
N ALA A 360 -15.57 18.46 1.30
CA ALA A 360 -16.05 19.42 0.30
C ALA A 360 -15.45 20.87 0.33
N GLU A 361 -14.29 21.09 0.96
CA GLU A 361 -13.41 22.24 0.78
C GLU A 361 -12.19 21.95 -0.14
N GLU A 362 -11.89 20.68 -0.43
CA GLU A 362 -10.68 20.26 -1.15
C GLU A 362 -10.76 20.40 -2.68
N ASP A 363 -11.93 20.46 -3.32
CA ASP A 363 -12.01 20.47 -4.80
C ASP A 363 -11.36 21.74 -5.43
N ALA A 364 -11.28 22.83 -4.65
CA ALA A 364 -10.52 24.03 -5.00
C ALA A 364 -9.04 23.95 -4.56
N GLU A 365 -8.73 23.21 -3.48
CA GLU A 365 -7.37 23.04 -2.94
C GLU A 365 -6.57 21.94 -3.67
N VAL A 366 -7.17 20.79 -3.96
CA VAL A 366 -6.66 19.71 -4.81
C VAL A 366 -6.34 20.25 -6.20
N ARG A 367 -7.27 20.96 -6.86
CA ARG A 367 -6.95 21.65 -8.14
C ARG A 367 -5.88 22.71 -8.00
N ARG A 368 -5.81 23.39 -6.85
CA ARG A 368 -4.76 24.39 -6.58
C ARG A 368 -3.39 23.73 -6.42
N PHE A 369 -3.30 22.52 -5.87
CA PHE A 369 -2.05 21.81 -5.63
C PHE A 369 -1.71 20.74 -6.68
N THR A 370 -2.53 20.61 -7.72
CA THR A 370 -2.18 19.82 -8.91
C THR A 370 -1.28 20.61 -9.85
N ALA A 371 -0.23 19.96 -10.33
CA ALA A 371 0.68 20.49 -11.34
C ALA A 371 1.18 19.36 -12.25
N GLU A 372 1.87 19.74 -13.30
CA GLU A 372 2.50 18.80 -14.23
C GLU A 372 4.02 18.90 -14.09
N SER A 373 4.69 17.77 -14.28
CA SER A 373 6.14 17.73 -14.38
C SER A 373 6.60 18.49 -15.63
N ASP A 374 7.75 19.13 -15.51
CA ASP A 374 8.58 19.66 -16.60
C ASP A 374 9.99 19.07 -16.43
N TYR A 375 10.09 17.75 -16.58
CA TYR A 375 11.30 16.95 -16.34
C TYR A 375 11.80 16.99 -14.88
N ALA A 376 10.89 16.76 -13.92
CA ALA A 376 11.25 16.76 -12.50
C ALA A 376 12.12 15.56 -12.11
N PHE A 377 13.27 15.81 -11.47
CA PHE A 377 14.03 14.76 -10.81
C PHE A 377 13.28 14.28 -9.57
N SER A 378 13.15 12.96 -9.44
CA SER A 378 12.39 12.33 -8.38
C SER A 378 13.26 11.53 -7.43
N TYR A 379 12.93 11.63 -6.14
CA TYR A 379 13.69 11.03 -5.05
C TYR A 379 12.79 10.34 -4.04
N LEU A 380 13.30 9.32 -3.35
CA LEU A 380 12.60 8.67 -2.24
C LEU A 380 12.73 9.42 -0.92
N ASP A 381 13.61 10.41 -0.84
CA ASP A 381 13.83 11.17 0.38
C ASP A 381 13.98 12.66 0.11
N VAL A 382 13.63 13.46 1.12
CA VAL A 382 13.68 14.93 1.06
C VAL A 382 15.10 15.47 0.92
N ALA A 383 16.10 14.70 1.35
CA ALA A 383 17.52 15.04 1.22
C ALA A 383 18.07 14.71 -0.18
N ALA A 384 17.22 14.17 -1.08
CA ALA A 384 17.58 13.75 -2.40
C ALA A 384 18.81 12.83 -2.38
N THR A 385 18.75 11.70 -1.68
CA THR A 385 19.82 10.68 -1.62
C THR A 385 19.54 9.44 -2.48
N GLN A 386 18.26 9.12 -2.68
CA GLN A 386 17.79 7.96 -3.42
C GLN A 386 17.00 8.42 -4.65
N TYR A 387 17.62 8.41 -5.82
CA TYR A 387 17.02 8.87 -7.06
C TYR A 387 16.22 7.77 -7.75
N MET A 388 15.01 8.12 -8.20
CA MET A 388 14.07 7.17 -8.82
C MET A 388 13.89 7.36 -10.32
N GLY A 389 14.45 8.41 -10.91
CA GLY A 389 14.29 8.73 -12.32
C GLY A 389 13.80 10.16 -12.55
N THR A 390 13.78 10.56 -13.82
CA THR A 390 13.22 11.84 -14.23
C THR A 390 11.77 11.62 -14.59
N MET A 391 10.86 12.29 -13.88
CA MET A 391 9.44 12.33 -14.19
C MET A 391 9.24 13.05 -15.54
N PRO A 392 8.74 12.38 -16.59
CA PRO A 392 8.55 12.98 -17.91
C PRO A 392 7.62 14.21 -17.85
N PRO A 393 7.74 15.15 -18.81
CA PRO A 393 6.88 16.31 -18.84
C PRO A 393 5.41 15.90 -19.08
N GLY A 394 4.48 16.68 -18.55
CA GLY A 394 3.04 16.43 -18.69
C GLY A 394 2.48 15.31 -17.80
N ILE A 395 3.32 14.66 -17.00
CA ILE A 395 2.85 13.77 -15.93
C ILE A 395 2.24 14.64 -14.84
N SER A 396 0.93 14.52 -14.65
CA SER A 396 0.18 15.22 -13.61
C SER A 396 0.45 14.59 -12.24
N PHE A 397 0.60 15.43 -11.23
CA PHE A 397 0.78 15.05 -9.83
C PHE A 397 0.08 16.06 -8.92
N ARG A 398 -0.22 15.62 -7.69
CA ARG A 398 -0.67 16.48 -6.59
C ARG A 398 0.50 16.73 -5.64
N ALA A 399 0.81 17.97 -5.33
CA ALA A 399 1.74 18.28 -4.24
C ALA A 399 1.03 18.22 -2.89
N VAL A 400 1.67 17.58 -1.92
CA VAL A 400 1.09 17.30 -0.60
C VAL A 400 1.82 18.10 0.49
N TYR A 401 3.16 18.14 0.43
CA TYR A 401 3.98 18.83 1.43
C TYR A 401 5.12 19.60 0.78
N ARG A 402 5.58 20.67 1.45
CA ARG A 402 6.83 21.36 1.11
C ARG A 402 7.88 21.18 2.20
N ASN A 403 9.14 21.25 1.80
CA ASN A 403 10.25 21.28 2.75
C ASN A 403 10.34 22.63 3.49
N TYR A 404 10.98 22.61 4.66
CA TYR A 404 11.17 23.78 5.52
C TYR A 404 12.32 24.69 5.00
N GLY A 405 12.28 25.98 5.35
CA GLY A 405 13.34 26.94 5.01
C GLY A 405 13.33 27.39 3.55
N GLU A 406 14.51 27.51 2.94
CA GLU A 406 14.69 27.95 1.54
C GLU A 406 14.66 26.80 0.51
N SER A 407 14.39 25.57 0.94
CA SER A 407 14.29 24.43 0.01
C SER A 407 13.04 24.52 -0.86
N THR A 408 13.18 24.21 -2.15
CA THR A 408 12.08 24.11 -3.12
C THR A 408 11.57 22.69 -3.32
N MET A 409 12.04 21.75 -2.50
CA MET A 409 11.59 20.36 -2.52
C MET A 409 10.16 20.24 -1.99
N MET A 410 9.36 19.43 -2.68
CA MET A 410 8.01 19.07 -2.30
C MET A 410 7.80 17.57 -2.44
N PHE A 411 6.95 17.03 -1.59
CA PHE A 411 6.45 15.67 -1.74
C PHE A 411 5.20 15.70 -2.60
N VAL A 412 5.15 14.82 -3.60
CA VAL A 412 4.08 14.75 -4.59
C VAL A 412 3.58 13.34 -4.75
N THR A 413 2.31 13.20 -5.13
CA THR A 413 1.64 11.91 -5.39
C THR A 413 1.02 11.91 -6.78
N GLY A 414 1.16 10.81 -7.51
CA GLY A 414 0.50 10.56 -8.79
C GLY A 414 -0.05 9.14 -8.85
N GLN A 415 -0.48 8.70 -10.04
CA GLN A 415 -1.16 7.42 -10.24
C GLN A 415 -0.34 6.21 -9.77
N ASP A 416 0.99 6.21 -10.01
CA ASP A 416 1.89 5.09 -9.69
C ASP A 416 3.20 5.57 -9.02
N PHE A 417 3.16 6.68 -8.30
CA PHE A 417 4.33 7.22 -7.59
C PHE A 417 3.95 8.14 -6.42
N ALA A 418 4.81 8.18 -5.42
CA ALA A 418 4.82 9.20 -4.38
C ALA A 418 6.28 9.58 -4.09
N LEU A 419 6.71 10.79 -4.44
CA LEU A 419 8.14 11.12 -4.52
C LEU A 419 8.42 12.54 -4.10
N TYR A 420 9.67 12.80 -3.73
CA TYR A 420 10.17 14.14 -3.56
C TYR A 420 10.65 14.67 -4.91
N ILE A 421 10.13 15.83 -5.30
CA ILE A 421 10.56 16.55 -6.51
C ILE A 421 10.79 18.02 -6.19
N ASP A 422 11.64 18.67 -6.97
CA ASP A 422 11.85 20.12 -6.84
C ASP A 422 10.80 20.88 -7.66
N ARG A 423 10.07 21.79 -7.01
CA ARG A 423 9.05 22.65 -7.62
C ARG A 423 9.51 23.33 -8.91
N ARG A 424 10.80 23.66 -9.03
CA ARG A 424 11.35 24.38 -10.19
C ARG A 424 11.24 23.61 -11.51
N PHE A 425 11.11 22.29 -11.47
CA PHE A 425 10.95 21.44 -12.65
C PHE A 425 9.49 21.02 -12.86
N THR A 426 8.56 21.90 -12.52
CA THR A 426 7.12 21.63 -12.58
C THR A 426 6.36 22.88 -12.97
N THR A 427 5.10 22.72 -13.37
CA THR A 427 4.20 23.85 -13.63
C THR A 427 3.66 24.53 -12.36
N MET A 428 4.07 24.08 -11.16
CA MET A 428 3.59 24.62 -9.88
C MET A 428 4.11 26.02 -9.60
N ALA A 429 3.17 26.97 -9.48
CA ALA A 429 3.47 28.35 -9.09
C ALA A 429 4.08 28.43 -7.67
N GLU A 430 5.03 29.33 -7.47
CA GLU A 430 5.71 29.50 -6.18
C GLU A 430 4.75 29.89 -5.05
N THR A 431 3.73 30.71 -5.35
CA THR A 431 2.70 31.12 -4.39
C THR A 431 1.87 29.94 -3.89
N VAL A 432 1.59 28.97 -4.77
CA VAL A 432 0.90 27.71 -4.45
C VAL A 432 1.81 26.82 -3.61
N PHE A 433 3.06 26.62 -4.04
CA PHE A 433 4.04 25.84 -3.30
C PHE A 433 4.24 26.39 -1.87
N ARG A 434 4.36 27.71 -1.68
CA ARG A 434 4.54 28.32 -0.35
C ARG A 434 3.32 28.18 0.56
N SER A 435 2.14 27.93 -0.01
CA SER A 435 0.93 27.61 0.76
C SER A 435 0.80 26.14 1.15
N LEU A 436 1.66 25.25 0.63
CA LEU A 436 1.68 23.86 1.07
C LEU A 436 2.07 23.76 2.55
N PRO A 437 1.48 22.81 3.29
CA PRO A 437 1.91 22.50 4.65
C PRO A 437 3.35 21.99 4.64
N THR A 438 4.09 22.28 5.72
CA THR A 438 5.42 21.70 5.95
C THR A 438 5.28 20.30 6.53
N PHE A 439 6.36 19.50 6.47
CA PHE A 439 6.45 18.14 7.02
C PHE A 439 6.35 18.06 8.58
N ASN A 440 5.51 18.85 9.27
CA ASN A 440 5.44 18.96 10.73
C ASN A 440 5.20 17.60 11.44
N GLY A 441 6.25 16.79 11.60
CA GLY A 441 6.15 15.40 12.06
C GLY A 441 5.53 14.43 11.05
N ALA A 442 5.34 14.82 9.79
CA ALA A 442 4.79 13.95 8.75
C ALA A 442 5.94 13.31 7.94
N GLU A 443 5.99 11.98 7.93
CA GLU A 443 6.96 11.17 7.16
C GLU A 443 6.24 10.43 6.04
N PRO A 444 6.00 11.08 4.89
CA PRO A 444 5.27 10.45 3.81
C PRO A 444 6.11 9.37 3.13
N VAL A 445 5.47 8.22 2.87
CA VAL A 445 6.11 7.07 2.23
C VAL A 445 6.36 7.37 0.76
N ALA A 446 7.61 7.30 0.32
CA ALA A 446 7.97 7.51 -1.08
C ALA A 446 8.15 6.19 -1.84
N PHE A 447 7.65 6.11 -3.06
CA PHE A 447 7.80 4.99 -3.99
C PHE A 447 7.69 5.46 -5.44
N CYS A 448 8.19 4.67 -6.39
CA CYS A 448 8.10 4.96 -7.82
C CYS A 448 7.89 3.65 -8.58
N GLU A 449 6.67 3.41 -9.06
CA GLU A 449 6.32 2.25 -9.91
C GLU A 449 5.90 2.66 -11.33
N ALA A 450 5.79 3.96 -11.59
CA ALA A 450 5.52 4.49 -12.92
C ALA A 450 6.55 3.99 -13.96
N TYR A 451 6.13 3.92 -15.22
CA TYR A 451 6.95 3.37 -16.32
C TYR A 451 8.31 4.08 -16.53
N TRP A 452 8.49 5.28 -16.00
CA TRP A 452 9.72 6.09 -16.08
C TRP A 452 10.62 5.95 -14.85
N CYS A 453 10.19 5.20 -13.84
CA CYS A 453 10.96 4.87 -12.65
C CYS A 453 12.11 3.92 -13.02
N ASN A 454 13.29 4.18 -12.47
CA ASN A 454 14.52 3.42 -12.77
C ASN A 454 15.03 2.62 -11.55
N GLY A 455 14.22 2.51 -10.49
CA GLY A 455 14.60 1.94 -9.19
C GLY A 455 15.50 2.88 -8.36
N PRO A 456 15.73 2.60 -7.07
CA PRO A 456 16.56 3.44 -6.22
C PRO A 456 18.02 3.38 -6.66
N GLY A 457 18.48 4.46 -7.28
CA GLY A 457 19.89 4.70 -7.60
C GLY A 457 20.50 5.77 -6.68
N PRO A 458 21.83 5.83 -6.56
CA PRO A 458 22.45 6.99 -5.93
C PRO A 458 21.97 8.25 -6.66
N THR A 459 21.60 9.28 -5.90
CA THR A 459 21.37 10.61 -6.47
C THR A 459 22.46 10.92 -7.46
N PRO A 460 22.14 11.37 -8.69
CA PRO A 460 23.13 11.85 -9.63
C PRO A 460 23.82 13.06 -8.99
N THR A 461 24.80 12.80 -8.12
CA THR A 461 25.60 13.83 -7.51
C THR A 461 26.68 14.12 -8.52
N PRO A 462 26.75 15.36 -9.03
CA PRO A 462 27.84 15.77 -9.89
C PRO A 462 29.14 15.66 -9.08
N THR A 463 30.12 14.91 -9.60
CA THR A 463 31.45 14.55 -9.04
C THR A 463 31.41 13.42 -7.99
N GLY A 464 32.00 12.23 -8.15
CA GLY A 464 32.87 11.62 -9.16
C GLY A 464 33.89 10.72 -8.45
N SER A 465 34.10 9.47 -8.90
CA SER A 465 35.42 8.84 -9.13
C SER A 465 35.38 7.31 -9.19
N GLY A 466 35.87 6.77 -10.31
CA GLY A 466 36.60 5.52 -10.30
C GLY A 466 37.97 5.72 -9.62
N PRO A 467 38.50 4.73 -8.89
CA PRO A 467 39.56 4.92 -7.89
C PRO A 467 41.00 5.11 -8.42
N LEU A 468 41.21 5.63 -9.64
CA LEU A 468 42.58 5.82 -10.17
C LEU A 468 42.88 7.17 -10.86
N LEU A 469 41.88 8.05 -11.06
CA LEU A 469 42.10 9.36 -11.70
C LEU A 469 42.03 10.55 -10.72
N GLN A 470 41.49 10.37 -9.52
CA GLN A 470 41.37 11.42 -8.50
C GLN A 470 42.68 11.78 -7.80
N VAL A 471 43.77 11.03 -8.04
CA VAL A 471 45.10 11.36 -7.53
C VAL A 471 45.88 12.27 -8.50
N LEU A 472 45.41 12.51 -9.73
CA LEU A 472 46.22 13.19 -10.75
C LEU A 472 45.87 14.63 -11.13
N PHE A 473 44.70 15.18 -10.79
CA PHE A 473 44.36 16.57 -11.18
C PHE A 473 43.60 17.34 -10.11
N ASN A 474 44.37 17.95 -9.20
CA ASN A 474 43.94 19.15 -8.47
C ASN A 474 43.84 20.31 -9.46
N THR A 475 42.63 20.70 -9.87
CA THR A 475 42.38 22.01 -10.48
C THR A 475 41.00 22.54 -10.08
N THR A 476 40.97 23.79 -9.67
CA THR A 476 39.80 24.64 -9.43
C THR A 476 38.72 24.46 -10.53
N PRO A 477 37.42 24.45 -10.16
CA PRO A 477 36.32 24.32 -11.13
C PRO A 477 36.39 25.41 -12.21
N VAL A 478 36.24 25.01 -13.47
CA VAL A 478 36.24 25.90 -14.63
C VAL A 478 34.89 26.62 -14.69
N ALA A 479 34.90 27.94 -14.85
CA ALA A 479 33.67 28.71 -14.97
C ALA A 479 32.86 28.23 -16.20
N PRO A 480 31.52 28.05 -16.08
CA PRO A 480 30.68 27.66 -17.20
C PRO A 480 30.80 28.65 -18.38
N PRO A 481 30.78 28.17 -19.65
CA PRO A 481 30.74 29.04 -20.82
C PRO A 481 29.50 29.95 -20.78
N ASP A 482 29.69 31.26 -21.01
CA ASP A 482 28.60 32.22 -21.09
C ASP A 482 27.80 32.03 -22.38
N THR A 483 26.67 31.33 -22.28
CA THR A 483 25.77 31.06 -23.41
C THR A 483 25.18 32.34 -24.01
N THR A 484 25.13 33.45 -23.25
CA THR A 484 24.71 34.77 -23.75
C THR A 484 25.69 35.33 -24.77
N GLN A 485 26.99 35.10 -24.57
CA GLN A 485 28.02 35.48 -25.54
C GLN A 485 27.98 34.56 -26.76
N LEU A 486 27.77 33.26 -26.56
CA LEU A 486 27.65 32.29 -27.67
C LEU A 486 26.47 32.61 -28.60
N GLN A 487 25.32 33.04 -28.05
CA GLN A 487 24.16 33.47 -28.85
C GLN A 487 24.47 34.63 -29.80
N THR A 488 25.44 35.49 -29.47
CA THR A 488 25.85 36.60 -30.34
C THR A 488 26.87 36.21 -31.40
N GLN A 489 27.53 35.05 -31.27
CA GLN A 489 28.65 34.62 -32.12
C GLN A 489 28.35 33.36 -32.94
N LYS A 490 27.44 32.50 -32.47
CA LYS A 490 27.14 31.18 -33.03
C LYS A 490 25.63 30.96 -33.09
N GLN A 491 25.20 30.16 -34.06
CA GLN A 491 23.81 29.77 -34.20
C GLN A 491 23.46 28.60 -33.27
N LEU A 492 22.42 28.77 -32.44
CA LEU A 492 21.85 27.67 -31.65
C LEU A 492 21.11 26.70 -32.58
N ILE A 493 21.36 25.40 -32.42
CA ILE A 493 20.64 24.33 -33.13
C ILE A 493 20.04 23.33 -32.13
N PRO A 494 18.90 22.69 -32.47
CA PRO A 494 18.30 21.65 -31.64
C PRO A 494 19.03 20.30 -31.78
N TRP A 495 18.84 19.39 -30.82
CA TRP A 495 19.51 18.08 -30.78
C TRP A 495 19.38 17.24 -32.06
N ASN A 496 18.26 17.34 -32.79
CA ASN A 496 18.02 16.58 -34.01
C ASN A 496 18.84 17.09 -35.22
N TYR A 497 19.61 18.16 -35.04
CA TYR A 497 20.56 18.70 -36.02
C TYR A 497 21.99 18.28 -35.68
N ILE A 498 22.18 17.43 -34.66
CA ILE A 498 23.47 16.84 -34.32
C ILE A 498 23.55 15.47 -34.98
N ARG A 499 24.56 15.27 -35.82
CA ARG A 499 24.91 13.94 -36.30
C ARG A 499 25.77 13.24 -35.27
N VAL A 500 25.31 12.07 -34.86
CA VAL A 500 26.00 11.21 -33.90
C VAL A 500 26.57 10.00 -34.61
N THR A 501 27.90 9.89 -34.65
CA THR A 501 28.58 8.70 -35.16
C THR A 501 29.05 7.85 -33.99
N TYR A 502 28.45 6.67 -33.83
CA TYR A 502 28.78 5.75 -32.74
C TYR A 502 30.08 4.99 -33.05
N VAL A 503 31.05 5.12 -32.14
CA VAL A 503 32.37 4.49 -32.25
C VAL A 503 32.42 3.21 -31.42
N SER A 504 31.86 3.24 -30.21
CA SER A 504 31.81 2.08 -29.30
C SER A 504 30.66 2.20 -28.32
N ASP A 505 30.21 1.06 -27.80
CA ASP A 505 29.10 0.93 -26.86
C ASP A 505 29.53 0.14 -25.62
N ASN A 506 29.11 0.62 -24.45
CA ASN A 506 29.28 -0.05 -23.18
C ASN A 506 27.92 -0.22 -22.51
N ALA A 507 27.28 -1.36 -22.77
CA ALA A 507 25.96 -1.70 -22.25
C ALA A 507 25.95 -1.80 -20.71
N ALA A 508 27.06 -2.21 -20.08
CA ALA A 508 27.14 -2.34 -18.63
C ALA A 508 27.09 -0.98 -17.90
N THR A 509 27.68 0.06 -18.49
CA THR A 509 27.66 1.43 -17.95
C THR A 509 26.64 2.34 -18.62
N ARG A 510 25.89 1.80 -19.60
CA ARG A 510 24.92 2.53 -20.45
C ARG A 510 25.53 3.77 -21.10
N THR A 511 26.74 3.65 -21.65
CA THR A 511 27.45 4.74 -22.35
C THR A 511 27.83 4.37 -23.78
N ALA A 512 27.93 5.39 -24.64
CA ALA A 512 28.53 5.30 -25.97
C ALA A 512 29.71 6.28 -26.09
N GLN A 513 30.72 5.86 -26.83
CA GLN A 513 31.72 6.74 -27.40
C GLN A 513 31.23 7.22 -28.76
N VAL A 514 31.09 8.53 -28.92
CA VAL A 514 30.49 9.14 -30.10
C VAL A 514 31.35 10.28 -30.65
N ALA A 515 31.42 10.36 -31.97
CA ALA A 515 31.88 11.55 -32.68
C ALA A 515 30.67 12.41 -33.07
N LEU A 516 30.77 13.71 -32.84
CA LEU A 516 29.65 14.65 -33.01
C LEU A 516 29.93 15.67 -34.12
N GLU A 517 28.91 15.93 -34.93
CA GLU A 517 28.93 17.01 -35.93
C GLU A 517 27.63 17.82 -35.86
N LEU A 518 27.72 19.14 -35.99
CA LEU A 518 26.60 20.08 -35.88
C LEU A 518 26.19 20.54 -37.27
N CYS A 519 24.92 20.32 -37.62
CA CYS A 519 24.38 20.55 -38.95
C CYS A 519 23.49 21.81 -39.00
N ALA A 520 23.33 22.39 -40.19
CA ALA A 520 22.45 23.55 -40.40
C ALA A 520 20.95 23.17 -40.51
N GLN A 521 20.66 21.88 -40.69
CA GLN A 521 19.35 21.27 -40.89
C GLN A 521 19.33 19.91 -40.16
N PRO A 522 18.16 19.24 -40.01
CA PRO A 522 18.10 17.94 -39.35
C PRO A 522 19.14 16.98 -39.93
N ALA A 523 19.82 16.24 -39.05
CA ALA A 523 20.99 15.47 -39.43
C ALA A 523 20.63 14.33 -40.41
N ASP A 524 21.19 14.39 -41.62
CA ASP A 524 21.06 13.37 -42.69
C ASP A 524 22.45 12.97 -43.17
N ALA A 525 22.70 11.72 -43.56
CA ALA A 525 24.01 11.20 -43.98
C ALA A 525 24.69 11.98 -45.13
N THR A 526 23.94 12.72 -45.95
CA THR A 526 24.44 13.46 -47.12
C THR A 526 24.82 14.92 -46.84
N LEU A 527 24.48 15.43 -45.65
CA LEU A 527 24.69 16.83 -45.29
C LEU A 527 26.15 17.08 -44.87
N THR A 528 26.72 18.23 -45.21
CA THR A 528 28.01 18.65 -44.65
C THR A 528 27.76 19.32 -43.29
N CYS A 529 28.36 18.80 -42.23
CA CYS A 529 28.19 19.30 -40.86
C CYS A 529 29.56 19.72 -40.29
N GLU A 530 29.55 20.56 -39.25
CA GLU A 530 30.78 21.05 -38.62
C GLU A 530 31.17 20.14 -37.44
N PRO A 531 32.44 19.74 -37.30
CA PRO A 531 32.85 18.88 -36.19
C PRO A 531 32.69 19.61 -34.85
N ALA A 532 32.18 18.89 -33.84
CA ALA A 532 32.18 19.39 -32.48
C ALA A 532 33.64 19.49 -31.97
N ASN A 533 34.07 20.70 -31.63
CA ASN A 533 35.43 20.97 -31.16
C ASN A 533 35.50 21.15 -29.65
N PHE A 534 34.35 21.39 -29.00
CA PHE A 534 34.27 21.59 -27.57
C PHE A 534 32.94 21.11 -27.02
N VAL A 535 32.98 20.46 -25.86
CA VAL A 535 31.79 20.01 -25.13
C VAL A 535 31.96 20.38 -23.66
N PHE A 536 31.10 21.25 -23.16
CA PHE A 536 30.99 21.56 -21.74
C PHE A 536 29.75 20.91 -21.16
N ASP A 537 29.89 20.30 -19.98
CA ASP A 537 28.76 19.79 -19.22
C ASP A 537 28.46 20.76 -18.08
N ASN A 538 27.39 21.55 -18.22
CA ASN A 538 27.01 22.54 -17.21
C ASN A 538 26.51 21.87 -15.93
N SER A 539 26.09 20.59 -15.98
CA SER A 539 25.63 19.86 -14.78
C SER A 539 26.80 19.50 -13.86
N THR A 540 27.96 19.19 -14.43
CA THR A 540 29.17 18.84 -13.67
C THR A 540 30.18 19.98 -13.57
N GLY A 541 29.98 21.07 -14.32
CA GLY A 541 30.90 22.21 -14.36
C GLY A 541 32.25 21.84 -14.98
N THR A 542 32.28 20.90 -15.92
CA THR A 542 33.52 20.37 -16.50
C THR A 542 33.43 20.22 -18.01
N ASN A 543 34.55 20.49 -18.69
CA ASN A 543 34.74 20.10 -20.10
C ASN A 543 34.69 18.57 -20.22
N LYS A 544 33.90 18.02 -21.14
CA LYS A 544 34.01 16.60 -21.49
C LYS A 544 35.33 16.40 -22.26
N PRO A 545 36.23 15.54 -21.77
CA PRO A 545 37.51 15.32 -22.44
C PRO A 545 37.28 14.60 -23.77
N VAL A 546 38.13 14.91 -24.75
CA VAL A 546 38.25 14.12 -25.97
C VAL A 546 38.98 12.82 -25.60
N ILE A 547 38.29 11.68 -25.74
CA ILE A 547 38.80 10.37 -25.31
C ILE A 547 39.63 9.73 -26.42
N SER A 548 39.25 9.96 -27.67
CA SER A 548 39.97 9.49 -28.85
C SER A 548 39.63 10.34 -30.08
N GLN A 549 40.21 10.00 -31.23
CA GLN A 549 39.82 10.57 -32.52
C GLN A 549 39.34 9.46 -33.46
N PHE A 550 38.27 9.72 -34.20
CA PHE A 550 37.71 8.81 -35.19
C PHE A 550 37.46 9.57 -36.49
N ASN A 551 38.13 9.17 -37.58
CA ASN A 551 38.09 9.87 -38.88
C ASN A 551 38.39 11.39 -38.80
N GLY A 552 39.29 11.80 -37.90
CA GLY A 552 39.63 13.20 -37.67
C GLY A 552 38.64 13.98 -36.80
N LEU A 553 37.56 13.34 -36.33
CA LEU A 553 36.59 13.91 -35.39
C LEU A 553 36.98 13.58 -33.94
N SER A 554 36.73 14.51 -33.02
CA SER A 554 36.86 14.28 -31.59
C SER A 554 35.78 13.33 -31.09
N VAL A 555 36.17 12.31 -30.34
CA VAL A 555 35.27 11.34 -29.73
C VAL A 555 35.08 11.66 -28.26
N PHE A 556 33.82 11.69 -27.84
CA PHE A 556 33.38 11.98 -26.49
C PHE A 556 32.55 10.80 -25.94
N GLU A 557 32.54 10.62 -24.63
CA GLU A 557 31.68 9.60 -23.99
C GLU A 557 30.42 10.25 -23.43
N PHE A 558 29.29 9.67 -23.79
CA PHE A 558 27.97 10.07 -23.33
C PHE A 558 27.18 8.86 -22.83
N ARG A 559 26.24 9.09 -21.92
CA ARG A 559 25.26 8.07 -21.54
C ARG A 559 24.17 7.97 -22.62
N TYR A 560 23.53 6.81 -22.73
CA TYR A 560 22.33 6.66 -23.56
C TYR A 560 21.20 7.57 -23.06
N GLY A 561 20.34 7.96 -23.99
CA GLY A 561 19.19 8.83 -23.76
C GLY A 561 19.45 10.29 -24.10
N TYR A 562 18.51 11.13 -23.69
CA TYR A 562 18.58 12.57 -23.86
C TYR A 562 19.44 13.20 -22.77
N THR A 563 20.38 14.06 -23.14
CA THR A 563 21.20 14.83 -22.20
C THR A 563 20.99 16.32 -22.48
N GLN A 564 20.55 17.07 -21.48
CA GLN A 564 20.40 18.53 -21.52
C GLN A 564 21.53 19.21 -20.72
N ASN A 565 21.54 20.55 -20.69
CA ASN A 565 22.53 21.35 -19.97
C ASN A 565 23.97 21.14 -20.46
N LEU A 566 24.13 20.94 -21.76
CA LEU A 566 25.42 20.88 -22.42
C LEU A 566 25.73 22.22 -23.10
N VAL A 567 26.99 22.43 -23.46
CA VAL A 567 27.39 23.38 -24.49
C VAL A 567 28.27 22.61 -25.46
N ILE A 568 27.68 22.17 -26.57
CA ILE A 568 28.40 21.49 -27.65
C ILE A 568 28.67 22.54 -28.71
N GLU A 569 29.94 22.87 -28.93
CA GLU A 569 30.32 23.91 -29.88
C GLU A 569 30.96 23.31 -31.12
N ALA A 570 30.67 23.94 -32.25
CA ALA A 570 31.39 23.84 -33.50
C ALA A 570 31.91 25.24 -33.89
N GLU A 571 32.36 25.41 -35.13
CA GLU A 571 32.93 26.68 -35.60
C GLU A 571 31.89 27.81 -35.59
N THR A 572 30.70 27.57 -36.18
CA THR A 572 29.66 28.59 -36.32
C THR A 572 28.37 28.24 -35.57
N ARG A 573 28.29 27.04 -34.98
CA ARG A 573 27.09 26.51 -34.33
C ARG A 573 27.35 26.05 -32.91
N TYR A 574 26.29 26.00 -32.12
CA TYR A 574 26.32 25.31 -30.85
C TYR A 574 24.96 24.67 -30.53
N ALA A 575 24.96 23.67 -29.67
CA ALA A 575 23.78 23.00 -29.17
C ALA A 575 23.84 22.88 -27.64
N THR A 576 22.66 22.85 -27.01
CA THR A 576 22.53 22.79 -25.56
C THR A 576 22.11 21.43 -25.02
N ASP A 577 21.82 20.52 -25.93
CA ASP A 577 21.23 19.22 -25.68
C ASP A 577 21.63 18.22 -26.77
N ILE A 578 21.53 16.93 -26.46
CA ILE A 578 21.84 15.85 -27.41
C ILE A 578 21.03 14.59 -27.06
N TRP A 579 20.71 13.78 -28.07
CA TRP A 579 20.16 12.44 -27.89
C TRP A 579 21.18 11.37 -28.33
N ILE A 580 21.46 10.41 -27.46
CA ILE A 580 22.31 9.24 -27.75
C ILE A 580 21.46 7.97 -27.67
N SER A 581 21.24 7.33 -28.80
CA SER A 581 20.46 6.11 -28.91
C SER A 581 21.15 4.91 -28.25
N ASP A 582 20.36 4.15 -27.48
CA ASP A 582 20.75 2.83 -27.00
C ASP A 582 21.02 1.88 -28.20
N PRO A 583 22.02 0.98 -28.14
CA PRO A 583 22.26 0.02 -29.22
C PRO A 583 21.05 -0.87 -29.54
N THR A 584 20.09 -1.08 -28.63
CA THR A 584 18.90 -1.89 -28.91
C THR A 584 17.87 -1.21 -29.81
N ILE A 585 18.01 0.10 -30.06
CA ILE A 585 17.06 0.90 -30.86
C ILE A 585 17.73 1.51 -32.12
N ARG A 586 18.97 1.12 -32.43
CA ARG A 586 19.75 1.61 -33.58
C ARG A 586 19.71 0.68 -34.78
#